data_AF-K0SLA2-F1
#
_entry.id   AF-K0SLA2-F1
#
_cell.length_a   1.000
_cell.length_b   1.000
_cell.length_c   1.000
_cell.angle_alpha   90.00
_cell.angle_beta   90.00
_cell.angle_gamma   90.00
#
_symmetry.space_group_name_H-M   'P 1'
#
loop_
_entity.id
_entity.type
_entity.pdbx_description
1 polymer ?
#
loop_
_entity_poly.entity_id
_entity_poly.type
_entity_poly.pdbx_seq_one_letter_code
_entity_poly.pdbx_strand_id
1 'polypeptide(L)'
;MLALVQALEPFASDPEALGLANEVMDGVLDVAVQPWREFVAAAGCSFDGRDDGPGLEALMRGRGLAERLSEDGGTSAAEEEEGGDDDDVDDDEDPAAAAFCNQWLDAVGLAATGRLLERTMRIPRLGAVGARHLAADLSYVMNVFTALGVAGHPHPLLGYVSRLVEMEPGELRSRIERRKGGDGGDASSEELEVIKRIELRIAYIRSV
;
A
#
# COMPACT_ATOMS: atom_id res chain seq x y z
N MET A 1 2.67 -10.38 22.76
CA MET A 1 2.41 -11.59 21.95
C MET A 1 1.45 -12.55 22.65
N LEU A 2 1.75 -13.04 23.87
CA LEU A 2 0.82 -13.91 24.63
C LEU A 2 -0.60 -13.35 24.82
N ALA A 3 -0.75 -12.05 25.07
CA ALA A 3 -2.07 -11.42 25.22
C ALA A 3 -2.88 -11.35 23.91
N LEU A 4 -2.21 -11.34 22.76
CA LEU A 4 -2.88 -11.36 21.45
C LEU A 4 -3.35 -12.78 21.13
N VAL A 5 -2.55 -13.79 21.46
CA VAL A 5 -2.89 -15.21 21.33
C VAL A 5 -4.05 -15.59 22.26
N GLN A 6 -4.06 -15.11 23.51
CA GLN A 6 -5.19 -15.30 24.43
C GLN A 6 -6.47 -14.58 23.98
N ALA A 7 -6.34 -13.46 23.28
CA ALA A 7 -7.50 -12.76 22.72
C ALA A 7 -8.10 -13.50 21.50
N LEU A 8 -7.32 -14.36 20.85
CA LEU A 8 -7.74 -15.15 19.69
C LEU A 8 -8.15 -16.59 20.04
N GLU A 9 -7.81 -17.07 21.24
CA GLU A 9 -8.17 -18.41 21.76
C GLU A 9 -9.68 -18.74 21.64
N PRO A 10 -10.63 -17.80 21.88
CA PRO A 10 -12.06 -18.09 21.69
C PRO A 10 -12.42 -18.43 20.24
N PHE A 11 -11.75 -17.85 19.25
CA PHE A 11 -12.05 -18.09 17.83
C PHE A 11 -11.50 -19.43 17.32
N ALA A 12 -10.47 -19.97 17.97
CA ALA A 12 -9.91 -21.28 17.65
C ALA A 12 -10.66 -22.44 18.34
N SER A 13 -11.44 -22.16 19.38
CA SER A 13 -12.08 -23.19 20.23
C SER A 13 -13.62 -23.16 20.21
N ASP A 14 -14.23 -22.11 19.65
CA ASP A 14 -15.68 -21.95 19.53
C ASP A 14 -16.11 -21.55 18.10
N PRO A 15 -16.68 -22.49 17.32
CA PRO A 15 -17.17 -22.23 15.97
C PRO A 15 -18.27 -21.16 15.90
N GLU A 16 -19.05 -20.97 16.96
CA GLU A 16 -20.11 -19.94 17.02
C GLU A 16 -19.49 -18.55 17.19
N ALA A 17 -18.45 -18.43 18.02
CA ALA A 17 -17.67 -17.20 18.16
C ALA A 17 -16.93 -16.83 16.87
N LEU A 18 -16.40 -17.83 16.13
CA LEU A 18 -15.77 -17.62 14.82
C LEU A 18 -16.80 -17.20 13.76
N GLY A 19 -18.01 -17.78 13.78
CA GLY A 19 -19.12 -17.36 12.93
C GLY A 19 -19.50 -15.89 13.14
N LEU A 20 -19.67 -15.48 14.40
CA LEU A 20 -19.94 -14.09 14.77
C LEU A 20 -18.78 -13.14 14.38
N ALA A 21 -17.53 -13.60 14.53
CA ALA A 21 -16.37 -12.82 14.10
C ALA A 21 -16.37 -12.61 12.58
N ASN A 22 -16.66 -13.64 11.80
CA ASN A 22 -16.73 -13.54 10.34
C ASN A 22 -17.85 -12.61 9.87
N GLU A 23 -18.98 -12.53 10.59
CA GLU A 23 -20.01 -11.51 10.34
C GLU A 23 -19.50 -10.08 10.60
N VAL A 24 -18.66 -9.88 11.63
CA VAL A 24 -18.02 -8.58 11.91
C VAL A 24 -16.89 -8.26 10.91
N MET A 25 -16.30 -9.29 10.30
CA MET A 25 -15.27 -9.13 9.27
C MET A 25 -15.82 -8.69 7.92
N ASP A 26 -17.14 -8.74 7.73
CA ASP A 26 -17.77 -8.14 6.56
C ASP A 26 -17.52 -6.62 6.58
N GLY A 27 -16.72 -6.13 5.62
CA GLY A 27 -16.26 -4.75 5.60
C GLY A 27 -15.01 -4.44 6.44
N VAL A 28 -14.26 -5.43 6.94
CA VAL A 28 -13.00 -5.19 7.70
C VAL A 28 -11.99 -4.31 6.94
N LEU A 29 -12.00 -4.38 5.60
CA LEU A 29 -11.18 -3.53 4.74
C LEU A 29 -11.50 -2.04 4.88
N ASP A 30 -12.68 -1.68 5.38
CA ASP A 30 -13.08 -0.29 5.64
C ASP A 30 -12.21 0.38 6.70
N VAL A 31 -11.55 -0.41 7.56
CA VAL A 31 -10.55 0.09 8.52
C VAL A 31 -9.38 0.77 7.78
N ALA A 32 -9.07 0.35 6.55
CA ALA A 32 -8.02 0.95 5.73
C ALA A 32 -8.49 2.24 5.01
N VAL A 33 -9.79 2.42 4.76
CA VAL A 33 -10.32 3.55 3.97
C VAL A 33 -9.88 4.90 4.53
N GLN A 34 -9.97 5.11 5.84
CA GLN A 34 -9.62 6.38 6.46
C GLN A 34 -8.12 6.74 6.32
N PRO A 35 -7.15 5.86 6.63
CA PRO A 35 -5.74 6.06 6.27
C PRO A 35 -5.50 6.49 4.83
N TRP A 36 -6.18 5.85 3.87
CA TRP A 36 -6.01 6.14 2.45
C TRP A 36 -6.62 7.49 2.05
N ARG A 37 -7.77 7.88 2.60
CA ARG A 37 -8.33 9.23 2.42
C ARG A 37 -7.38 10.31 2.95
N GLU A 38 -6.82 10.09 4.14
CA GLU A 38 -5.88 11.04 4.72
C GLU A 38 -4.58 11.14 3.92
N PHE A 39 -4.13 10.04 3.32
CA PHE A 39 -3.01 10.04 2.37
C PHE A 39 -3.30 10.89 1.13
N VAL A 40 -4.45 10.69 0.49
CA VAL A 40 -4.89 11.47 -0.69
C VAL A 40 -4.96 12.96 -0.34
N ALA A 41 -5.55 13.30 0.80
CA ALA A 41 -5.59 14.66 1.31
C ALA A 41 -4.19 15.23 1.59
N ALA A 42 -3.28 14.44 2.17
CA ALA A 42 -1.90 14.86 2.44
C ALA A 42 -1.07 15.05 1.16
N ALA A 43 -1.40 14.33 0.08
CA ALA A 43 -0.85 14.59 -1.25
C ALA A 43 -1.41 15.89 -1.89
N GLY A 44 -2.46 16.48 -1.30
CA GLY A 44 -3.10 17.69 -1.80
C GLY A 44 -4.16 17.43 -2.87
N CYS A 45 -4.74 16.23 -2.88
CA CYS A 45 -5.91 15.87 -3.66
C CYS A 45 -7.15 15.84 -2.76
N SER A 46 -8.32 16.01 -3.37
CA SER A 46 -9.59 15.70 -2.74
C SER A 46 -10.43 14.94 -3.76
N PHE A 47 -11.04 13.84 -3.34
CA PHE A 47 -12.14 13.27 -4.09
C PHE A 47 -13.37 14.06 -3.65
N ASP A 48 -13.76 15.04 -4.46
CA ASP A 48 -14.89 15.95 -4.17
C ASP A 48 -16.21 15.38 -4.74
N GLY A 49 -16.27 14.05 -4.97
CA GLY A 49 -17.33 13.38 -5.69
C GLY A 49 -18.39 12.75 -4.79
N ARG A 50 -19.58 12.50 -5.34
CA ARG A 50 -20.62 11.68 -4.67
C ARG A 50 -20.27 10.18 -4.66
N ASP A 51 -19.24 9.78 -5.41
CA ASP A 51 -18.77 8.42 -5.64
C ASP A 51 -17.24 8.33 -5.47
N ASP A 52 -16.69 8.75 -4.33
CA ASP A 52 -15.24 8.64 -4.03
C ASP A 52 -14.75 7.17 -3.89
N GLY A 53 -15.68 6.21 -3.96
CA GLY A 53 -15.43 4.79 -3.74
C GLY A 53 -14.45 4.17 -4.75
N PRO A 54 -14.71 4.24 -6.07
CA PRO A 54 -13.94 3.48 -7.04
C PRO A 54 -12.48 3.92 -7.18
N GLY A 55 -12.20 5.23 -7.19
CA GLY A 55 -10.84 5.76 -7.33
C GLY A 55 -9.99 5.51 -6.09
N LEU A 56 -10.57 5.71 -4.90
CA LEU A 56 -9.92 5.39 -3.63
C LEU A 56 -9.68 3.88 -3.49
N GLU A 57 -10.65 3.06 -3.86
CA GLU A 57 -10.53 1.60 -3.83
C GLU A 57 -9.48 1.09 -4.82
N ALA A 58 -9.40 1.68 -6.02
CA ALA A 58 -8.37 1.37 -7.00
C ALA A 58 -6.97 1.74 -6.48
N LEU A 59 -6.81 2.91 -5.85
CA LEU A 59 -5.56 3.31 -5.20
C LEU A 59 -5.16 2.36 -4.07
N MET A 60 -6.11 2.05 -3.18
CA MET A 60 -5.90 1.24 -1.99
C MET A 60 -5.54 -0.20 -2.34
N ARG A 61 -6.15 -0.78 -3.38
CA ARG A 61 -5.86 -2.14 -3.83
C ARG A 61 -4.73 -2.24 -4.85
N GLY A 62 -4.15 -1.11 -5.27
CA GLY A 62 -3.08 -1.09 -6.26
C GLY A 62 -3.47 -1.52 -7.68
N ARG A 63 -4.76 -1.69 -8.00
CA ARG A 63 -5.22 -2.23 -9.28
C ARG A 63 -4.89 -1.25 -10.42
N GLY A 64 -4.16 -1.74 -11.43
CA GLY A 64 -3.75 -0.93 -12.59
C GLY A 64 -2.73 0.18 -12.29
N LEU A 65 -2.22 0.27 -11.06
CA LEU A 65 -1.22 1.28 -10.71
C LEU A 65 0.15 0.91 -11.27
N ALA A 66 0.52 -0.38 -11.28
CA ALA A 66 1.85 -0.81 -11.72
C ALA A 66 2.18 -0.28 -13.13
N GLU A 67 1.26 -0.36 -14.07
CA GLU A 67 1.42 0.16 -15.43
C GLU A 67 1.66 1.68 -15.45
N ARG A 68 0.84 2.43 -14.71
CA ARG A 68 0.94 3.90 -14.58
C ARG A 68 2.21 4.35 -13.86
N LEU A 69 2.79 3.50 -13.03
CA LEU A 69 4.02 3.76 -12.28
C LEU A 69 5.28 3.32 -13.05
N SER A 70 5.15 2.45 -14.05
CA SER A 70 6.27 1.82 -14.78
C SER A 70 6.72 2.56 -16.04
N GLU A 71 6.32 3.82 -16.24
CA GLU A 71 6.74 4.66 -17.38
C GLU A 71 8.27 4.93 -17.45
N ASP A 72 9.07 4.43 -16.51
CA ASP A 72 10.52 4.25 -16.66
C ASP A 72 10.84 2.75 -16.59
N GLY A 73 11.37 2.20 -17.69
CA GLY A 73 11.81 0.81 -17.83
C GLY A 73 12.98 0.42 -16.93
N GLY A 74 12.75 0.41 -15.61
CA GLY A 74 13.66 -0.06 -14.58
C GLY A 74 13.14 -1.34 -13.97
N THR A 75 13.68 -2.47 -14.45
CA THR A 75 13.72 -3.82 -13.87
C THR A 75 12.59 -4.17 -12.89
N SER A 76 11.56 -4.81 -13.43
CA SER A 76 10.75 -5.79 -12.72
C SER A 76 11.65 -6.93 -12.23
N ALA A 77 12.24 -6.78 -11.04
CA ALA A 77 12.75 -7.92 -10.27
C ALA A 77 11.61 -8.40 -9.37
N ALA A 78 10.68 -9.12 -9.98
CA ALA A 78 9.72 -9.99 -9.33
C ALA A 78 9.38 -11.06 -10.37
N GLU A 79 10.36 -11.93 -10.63
CA GLU A 79 10.02 -13.26 -11.13
C GLU A 79 9.25 -13.92 -9.99
N GLU A 80 7.97 -14.17 -10.24
CA GLU A 80 7.14 -15.03 -9.41
C GLU A 80 7.78 -16.42 -9.45
N GLU A 81 8.58 -16.77 -8.44
CA GLU A 81 8.84 -18.17 -8.14
C GLU A 81 7.55 -18.74 -7.56
N GLU A 82 6.74 -19.39 -8.40
CA GLU A 82 5.85 -20.48 -7.98
C GLU A 82 6.73 -21.61 -7.44
N GLY A 83 7.21 -21.44 -6.21
CA GLY A 83 7.79 -22.50 -5.40
C GLY A 83 6.66 -23.33 -4.84
N GLY A 84 6.17 -24.28 -5.64
CA GLY A 84 5.42 -25.42 -5.12
C GLY A 84 6.37 -26.27 -4.28
N ASP A 85 6.23 -26.19 -2.96
CA ASP A 85 6.77 -27.18 -2.04
C ASP A 85 5.58 -27.77 -1.28
N ASP A 86 5.29 -29.02 -1.61
CA ASP A 86 4.38 -29.91 -0.90
C ASP A 86 5.00 -30.19 0.48
N ASP A 87 4.76 -29.30 1.44
CA ASP A 87 4.95 -29.62 2.85
C ASP A 87 3.63 -30.17 3.41
N ASP A 88 3.67 -31.46 3.73
CA ASP A 88 2.73 -32.17 4.60
C ASP A 88 2.56 -31.38 5.92
N VAL A 89 1.53 -30.53 6.00
CA VAL A 89 1.12 -29.86 7.24
C VAL A 89 -0.13 -30.56 7.76
N ASP A 90 -0.05 -30.99 9.01
CA ASP A 90 -1.12 -31.62 9.79
C ASP A 90 -2.49 -30.97 9.53
N ASP A 91 -3.42 -31.79 9.03
CA ASP A 91 -4.78 -31.48 8.55
C ASP A 91 -5.77 -31.18 9.71
N ASP A 92 -5.29 -30.48 10.74
CA ASP A 92 -6.04 -30.10 11.96
C ASP A 92 -6.05 -28.56 12.20
N GLU A 93 -5.52 -27.74 11.29
CA GLU A 93 -5.75 -26.28 11.34
C GLU A 93 -7.16 -25.98 10.82
N ASP A 94 -8.01 -25.39 11.67
CA ASP A 94 -9.35 -24.94 11.27
C ASP A 94 -9.21 -23.91 10.14
N PRO A 95 -9.59 -24.25 8.88
CA PRO A 95 -9.35 -23.40 7.72
C PRO A 95 -10.05 -22.04 7.85
N ALA A 96 -11.07 -21.93 8.71
CA ALA A 96 -11.76 -20.69 8.97
C ALA A 96 -10.96 -19.72 9.88
N ALA A 97 -10.18 -20.24 10.83
CA ALA A 97 -9.32 -19.41 11.68
C ALA A 97 -8.13 -18.84 10.88
N ALA A 98 -7.53 -19.64 9.99
CA ALA A 98 -6.49 -19.19 9.09
C ALA A 98 -7.01 -18.11 8.12
N ALA A 99 -8.20 -18.32 7.53
CA ALA A 99 -8.84 -17.33 6.67
C ALA A 99 -9.12 -16.01 7.40
N PHE A 100 -9.63 -16.07 8.63
CA PHE A 100 -9.83 -14.90 9.48
C PHE A 100 -8.53 -14.12 9.71
N CYS A 101 -7.46 -14.82 10.12
CA CYS A 101 -6.15 -14.21 10.37
C CYS A 101 -5.59 -13.53 9.12
N ASN A 102 -5.68 -14.19 7.97
CA ASN A 102 -5.20 -13.63 6.70
C ASN A 102 -5.99 -12.38 6.30
N GLN A 103 -7.32 -12.42 6.36
CA GLN A 103 -8.17 -11.27 6.03
C GLN A 103 -7.91 -10.08 6.97
N TRP A 104 -7.68 -10.34 8.26
CA TRP A 104 -7.32 -9.31 9.22
C TRP A 104 -5.93 -8.72 8.94
N LEU A 105 -4.94 -9.57 8.64
CA LEU A 105 -3.58 -9.14 8.27
C LEU A 105 -3.59 -8.27 7.00
N ASP A 106 -4.41 -8.62 6.00
CA ASP A 106 -4.61 -7.82 4.79
C ASP A 106 -5.17 -6.44 5.11
N ALA A 107 -6.21 -6.36 5.93
CA ALA A 107 -6.79 -5.09 6.36
C ALA A 107 -5.77 -4.22 7.12
N VAL A 108 -5.01 -4.82 8.03
CA VAL A 108 -3.96 -4.13 8.78
C VAL A 108 -2.81 -3.67 7.87
N GLY A 109 -2.36 -4.50 6.94
CA GLY A 109 -1.30 -4.18 5.98
C GLY A 109 -1.67 -3.02 5.06
N LEU A 110 -2.90 -3.02 4.55
CA LEU A 110 -3.45 -1.92 3.77
C LEU A 110 -3.57 -0.63 4.59
N ALA A 111 -4.10 -0.70 5.81
CA ALA A 111 -4.22 0.46 6.69
C ALA A 111 -2.86 1.05 7.08
N ALA A 112 -1.90 0.18 7.41
CA ALA A 112 -0.53 0.56 7.75
C ALA A 112 0.17 1.22 6.54
N THR A 113 -0.05 0.70 5.34
CA THR A 113 0.50 1.29 4.11
C THR A 113 -0.08 2.68 3.85
N GLY A 114 -1.40 2.85 3.93
CA GLY A 114 -2.04 4.16 3.82
C GLY A 114 -1.48 5.16 4.84
N ARG A 115 -1.28 4.72 6.10
CA ARG A 115 -0.67 5.56 7.15
C ARG A 115 0.78 5.91 6.87
N LEU A 116 1.61 4.97 6.41
CA LEU A 116 3.01 5.25 6.10
C LEU A 116 3.14 6.25 4.95
N LEU A 117 2.32 6.08 3.90
CA LEU A 117 2.27 7.00 2.76
C LEU A 117 1.79 8.40 3.20
N GLU A 118 0.72 8.48 4.00
CA GLU A 118 0.23 9.73 4.60
C GLU A 118 1.33 10.46 5.38
N ARG A 119 2.01 9.76 6.28
CA ARG A 119 3.09 10.34 7.11
C ARG A 119 4.26 10.81 6.26
N THR A 120 4.59 10.07 5.21
CA THR A 120 5.62 10.47 4.24
C THR A 120 5.26 11.79 3.56
N MET A 121 3.99 11.94 3.12
CA MET A 121 3.53 13.19 2.50
C MET A 121 3.53 14.37 3.48
N ARG A 122 3.37 14.14 4.78
CA ARG A 122 3.40 15.20 5.81
C ARG A 122 4.81 15.63 6.26
N ILE A 123 5.88 14.96 5.81
CA ILE A 123 7.25 15.39 6.12
C ILE A 123 7.47 16.83 5.62
N PRO A 124 7.90 17.79 6.47
CA PRO A 124 8.05 19.18 6.02
C PRO A 124 9.22 19.38 5.07
N ARG A 125 10.36 18.73 5.37
CA ARG A 125 11.62 18.79 4.61
C ARG A 125 12.37 17.47 4.77
N LEU A 126 12.96 17.00 3.68
CA LEU A 126 13.66 15.74 3.60
C LEU A 126 15.04 15.97 2.96
N GLY A 127 16.08 16.04 3.80
CA GLY A 127 17.46 16.13 3.31
C GLY A 127 17.95 14.81 2.72
N ALA A 128 19.07 14.83 2.00
CA ALA A 128 19.60 13.65 1.29
C ALA A 128 19.91 12.44 2.21
N VAL A 129 20.30 12.67 3.47
CA VAL A 129 20.47 11.58 4.45
C VAL A 129 19.12 11.03 4.90
N GLY A 130 18.16 11.92 5.22
CA GLY A 130 16.81 11.52 5.63
C GLY A 130 16.06 10.79 4.52
N ALA A 131 16.27 11.17 3.26
CA ALA A 131 15.70 10.49 2.11
C ALA A 131 16.17 9.02 1.99
N ARG A 132 17.47 8.78 2.18
CA ARG A 132 18.05 7.43 2.20
C ARG A 132 17.54 6.59 3.38
N HIS A 133 17.45 7.20 4.57
CA HIS A 133 16.87 6.49 5.72
C HIS A 133 15.41 6.14 5.48
N LEU A 134 14.62 7.08 4.98
CA LEU A 134 13.21 6.85 4.67
C LEU A 134 13.04 5.72 3.63
N ALA A 135 13.84 5.71 2.57
CA ALA A 135 13.79 4.64 1.57
C ALA A 135 14.15 3.27 2.16
N ALA A 136 15.18 3.22 3.02
CA ALA A 136 15.55 2.01 3.74
C ALA A 136 14.42 1.53 4.66
N ASP A 137 13.77 2.44 5.39
CA ASP A 137 12.63 2.13 6.27
C ASP A 137 11.43 1.61 5.47
N LEU A 138 11.10 2.24 4.34
CA LEU A 138 10.03 1.80 3.44
C LEU A 138 10.34 0.43 2.82
N SER A 139 11.60 0.20 2.45
CA SER A 139 12.09 -1.10 1.93
C SER A 139 11.97 -2.20 2.97
N TYR A 140 12.35 -1.91 4.21
CA TYR A 140 12.20 -2.86 5.32
C TYR A 140 10.74 -3.24 5.55
N VAL A 141 9.83 -2.26 5.57
CA VAL A 141 8.39 -2.54 5.71
C VAL A 141 7.85 -3.38 4.56
N MET A 142 8.27 -3.10 3.31
CA MET A 142 7.88 -3.92 2.16
C MET A 142 8.30 -5.39 2.36
N ASN A 143 9.54 -5.63 2.79
CA ASN A 143 10.03 -6.99 3.05
C ASN A 143 9.24 -7.68 4.17
N VAL A 144 8.85 -6.96 5.22
CA VAL A 144 8.02 -7.51 6.29
C VAL A 144 6.64 -7.91 5.77
N PHE A 145 5.98 -7.07 4.97
CA PHE A 145 4.67 -7.43 4.41
C PHE A 145 4.76 -8.59 3.41
N THR A 146 5.81 -8.64 2.58
CA THR A 146 6.06 -9.79 1.71
C THR A 146 6.27 -11.07 2.52
N ALA A 147 7.07 -11.02 3.59
CA ALA A 147 7.33 -12.20 4.43
C ALA A 147 6.09 -12.67 5.21
N LEU A 148 5.18 -11.75 5.54
CA LEU A 148 3.90 -12.07 6.18
C LEU A 148 2.84 -12.59 5.19
N GLY A 149 3.13 -12.61 3.88
CA GLY A 149 2.19 -13.08 2.86
C GLY A 149 0.95 -12.20 2.71
N VAL A 150 1.03 -10.91 3.08
CA VAL A 150 -0.12 -9.99 3.01
C VAL A 150 -0.52 -9.78 1.56
N ALA A 151 -1.79 -9.97 1.23
CA ALA A 151 -2.29 -9.87 -0.13
C ALA A 151 -2.10 -8.45 -0.70
N GLY A 152 -1.64 -8.36 -1.95
CA GLY A 152 -1.37 -7.08 -2.61
C GLY A 152 -0.10 -6.35 -2.13
N HIS A 153 0.73 -7.01 -1.30
CA HIS A 153 2.05 -6.51 -0.92
C HIS A 153 3.18 -7.21 -1.69
N PRO A 154 4.26 -6.47 -2.06
CA PRO A 154 4.50 -5.06 -1.77
C PRO A 154 3.57 -4.12 -2.57
N HIS A 155 2.94 -3.17 -1.87
CA HIS A 155 1.98 -2.27 -2.51
C HIS A 155 2.70 -1.38 -3.55
N PRO A 156 2.21 -1.26 -4.80
CA PRO A 156 2.92 -0.54 -5.87
C PRO A 156 3.29 0.91 -5.53
N LEU A 157 2.39 1.64 -4.86
CA LEU A 157 2.67 3.02 -4.42
C LEU A 157 3.76 3.11 -3.35
N LEU A 158 3.91 2.10 -2.49
CA LEU A 158 4.93 2.08 -1.45
C LEU A 158 6.32 1.96 -2.07
N GLY A 159 6.48 1.00 -2.99
CA GLY A 159 7.71 0.84 -3.76
C GLY A 159 7.99 2.06 -4.65
N TYR A 160 6.95 2.67 -5.20
CA TYR A 160 7.09 3.88 -6.00
C TYR A 160 7.55 5.09 -5.19
N VAL A 161 6.94 5.37 -4.03
CA VAL A 161 7.39 6.45 -3.14
C VAL A 161 8.81 6.21 -2.66
N SER A 162 9.17 4.96 -2.34
CA SER A 162 10.55 4.58 -1.99
C SER A 162 11.54 4.95 -3.10
N ARG A 163 11.21 4.64 -4.37
CA ARG A 163 12.03 5.07 -5.52
C ARG A 163 12.11 6.59 -5.67
N LEU A 164 10.99 7.31 -5.53
CA LEU A 164 10.96 8.76 -5.69
C LEU A 164 11.81 9.50 -4.64
N VAL A 165 11.87 8.99 -3.41
CA VAL A 165 12.67 9.65 -2.36
C VAL A 165 14.17 9.53 -2.62
N GLU A 166 14.63 8.47 -3.28
CA GLU A 166 16.05 8.27 -3.64
C GLU A 166 16.41 8.78 -5.03
N MET A 167 15.44 8.92 -5.93
CA MET A 167 15.64 9.34 -7.32
C MET A 167 16.50 10.61 -7.43
N GLU A 168 17.40 10.66 -8.41
CA GLU A 168 18.24 11.84 -8.60
C GLU A 168 17.39 13.08 -8.97
N PRO A 169 17.74 14.30 -8.49
CA PRO A 169 16.93 15.50 -8.72
C PRO A 169 16.61 15.79 -10.20
N GLY A 170 17.57 15.51 -11.10
CA GLY A 170 17.37 15.69 -12.55
C GLY A 170 16.36 14.69 -13.14
N GLU A 171 16.43 13.44 -12.69
CA GLU A 171 15.51 12.38 -13.12
C GLU A 171 14.09 12.65 -12.62
N LEU A 172 13.94 13.05 -11.35
CA LEU A 172 12.65 13.39 -10.76
C LEU A 172 11.98 14.57 -11.49
N ARG A 173 12.74 15.62 -11.84
CA ARG A 173 12.23 16.74 -12.64
C ARG A 173 11.80 16.29 -14.03
N SER A 174 12.64 15.51 -14.70
CA SER A 174 12.36 14.99 -16.05
C SER A 174 11.10 14.11 -16.06
N ARG A 175 10.88 13.36 -14.98
CA ARG A 175 9.68 12.53 -14.80
C ARG A 175 8.42 13.37 -14.60
N ILE A 176 8.46 14.36 -13.72
CA ILE A 176 7.35 15.31 -13.50
C ILE A 176 6.98 16.03 -14.80
N GLU A 177 7.97 16.45 -15.59
CA GLU A 177 7.75 17.12 -16.88
C GLU A 177 7.12 16.20 -17.92
N ARG A 178 7.60 14.96 -18.06
CA ARG A 178 7.00 13.97 -18.96
C ARG A 178 5.53 13.74 -18.66
N ARG A 179 5.19 13.59 -17.37
CA ARG A 179 3.82 13.33 -16.95
C ARG A 179 2.90 14.55 -17.07
N LYS A 180 3.44 15.77 -17.06
CA LYS A 180 2.70 16.99 -17.44
C LYS A 180 2.44 17.08 -18.94
N GLY A 181 3.36 16.59 -19.78
CA GLY A 181 3.27 16.65 -21.24
C GLY A 181 2.33 15.60 -21.86
N GLY A 182 1.97 14.55 -21.13
CA GLY A 182 1.10 13.46 -21.59
C GLY A 182 -0.42 13.73 -21.56
N ASP A 183 -0.87 14.86 -21.02
CA ASP A 183 -2.30 15.21 -20.79
C ASP A 183 -3.12 15.54 -22.05
N GLY A 184 -2.65 15.13 -23.23
CA GLY A 184 -3.22 15.53 -24.52
C GLY A 184 -4.49 14.79 -24.98
N GLY A 185 -5.02 13.81 -24.24
CA GLY A 185 -6.14 13.03 -24.82
C GLY A 185 -6.90 12.03 -23.98
N ASP A 186 -6.60 11.81 -22.70
CA ASP A 186 -7.40 10.89 -21.88
C ASP A 186 -7.85 11.57 -20.60
N ALA A 187 -9.11 11.35 -20.20
CA ALA A 187 -9.65 11.92 -18.98
C ALA A 187 -8.74 11.52 -17.81
N SER A 188 -8.09 12.51 -17.19
CA SER A 188 -7.14 12.28 -16.10
C SER A 188 -7.83 11.49 -14.99
N SER A 189 -7.54 10.18 -14.93
CA SER A 189 -8.02 9.28 -13.87
C SER A 189 -7.64 9.87 -12.51
N GLU A 190 -8.54 9.80 -11.54
CA GLU A 190 -8.33 10.34 -10.19
C GLU A 190 -7.03 9.84 -9.55
N GLU A 191 -6.68 8.57 -9.77
CA GLU A 191 -5.44 7.98 -9.26
C GLU A 191 -4.19 8.56 -9.93
N LEU A 192 -4.28 8.94 -11.21
CA LEU A 192 -3.18 9.58 -11.93
C LEU A 192 -2.90 10.98 -11.37
N GLU A 193 -3.95 11.73 -11.02
CA GLU A 193 -3.77 13.03 -10.36
C GLU A 193 -3.11 12.85 -8.99
N VAL A 194 -3.51 11.85 -8.20
CA VAL A 194 -2.83 11.53 -6.94
C VAL A 194 -1.36 11.20 -7.17
N ILE A 195 -1.03 10.39 -8.18
CA ILE A 195 0.36 10.07 -8.52
C ILE A 195 1.16 11.33 -8.90
N LYS A 196 0.63 12.20 -9.77
CA LYS A 196 1.27 13.48 -10.15
C LYS A 196 1.55 14.33 -8.92
N ARG A 197 0.61 14.36 -7.97
CA ARG A 197 0.71 15.13 -6.73
C ARG A 197 1.72 14.58 -5.75
N ILE A 198 1.84 13.26 -5.65
CA ILE A 198 2.92 12.60 -4.89
C ILE A 198 4.28 13.03 -5.42
N GLU A 199 4.52 12.98 -6.74
CA GLU A 199 5.80 13.37 -7.33
C GLU A 199 6.16 14.83 -7.00
N LEU A 200 5.20 15.74 -7.19
CA LEU A 200 5.37 17.16 -6.85
C LEU A 200 5.65 17.35 -5.36
N ARG A 201 4.96 16.60 -4.49
CA ARG A 201 5.16 16.67 -3.05
C ARG A 201 6.54 16.18 -2.64
N ILE A 202 6.99 15.05 -3.18
CA ILE A 202 8.33 14.51 -2.92
C ILE A 202 9.41 15.47 -3.42
N ALA A 203 9.26 16.04 -4.62
CA ALA A 203 10.17 17.06 -5.13
C ALA A 203 10.26 18.28 -4.19
N TYR A 204 9.09 18.77 -3.74
CA TYR A 204 9.01 19.91 -2.82
C TYR A 204 9.74 19.64 -1.49
N ILE A 205 9.47 18.49 -0.83
CA ILE A 205 10.10 18.21 0.48
C ILE A 205 11.61 17.98 0.35
N ARG A 206 12.08 17.51 -0.82
CA ARG A 206 13.49 17.33 -1.14
C ARG A 206 14.19 18.59 -1.68
N SER A 207 13.43 19.68 -1.89
CA SER A 207 13.94 20.94 -2.47
C SER A 207 14.53 20.76 -3.88
N VAL A 208 13.86 19.95 -4.70
CA VAL A 208 14.18 19.67 -6.11
C VAL A 208 13.35 20.55 -7.05
#